data_AF-A0A914QL21-F1
#
_entry.id   AF-A0A914QL21-F1
#
_cell.length_a   1.000
_cell.length_b   1.000
_cell.length_c   1.000
_cell.angle_alpha   90.00
_cell.angle_beta   90.00
_cell.angle_gamma   90.00
#
_symmetry.space_group_name_H-M   'P 1'
#
loop_
_entity.id
_entity.type
_entity.pdbx_description
1 polymer ?
#
loop_
_entity_poly.entity_id
_entity_poly.type
_entity_poly.pdbx_seq_one_letter_code
_entity_poly.pdbx_strand_id
1 'polypeptide(L)'
;MIIIKEDEPTTSQPSQLSHFPMKHKSEPNSPNFIRKCSSHDEEKLLLLKDQRYTWPLTFRDLRKPMNLLIQGEKDGIDYLRVIIDMYLPEYRKANKDGTVPPSLIGKEKEIFGNIEELYQFHQHFVKELELYKNNPTDVGCAFVNNIQRLRDIYCEYTINKEQNGAIHHEDVTVKFFQQILYKFSGNNNKPFNSHLDFDYYKEKNFNVNFDSVIMWPVQRLFKYSMLLKELIEFAPYEITEIKEVKEDIDGITSYANGIVKLADIEDFTVTSDDIFCMADEFIVTEPKRVFKSEKKYQ
;
A
#
# COMPACT_ATOMS: atom_id res chain seq x y z
N MET A 1 12.17 17.99 -14.45
CA MET A 1 10.79 17.79 -13.95
C MET A 1 9.82 18.25 -15.02
N ILE A 2 9.01 17.36 -15.59
CA ILE A 2 7.93 17.74 -16.52
C ILE A 2 6.63 17.63 -15.72
N ILE A 3 6.07 18.77 -15.33
CA ILE A 3 4.73 18.84 -14.76
C ILE A 3 3.78 19.11 -15.92
N ILE A 4 2.89 18.17 -16.22
CA ILE A 4 1.79 18.41 -17.14
C ILE A 4 0.64 18.92 -16.28
N LYS A 5 0.42 20.24 -16.27
CA LYS A 5 -0.83 20.81 -15.76
C LYS A 5 -1.84 20.77 -16.90
N GLU A 6 -3.01 20.18 -16.66
CA GLU A 6 -4.15 20.41 -17.55
C GLU A 6 -4.63 21.84 -17.32
N ASP A 7 -4.51 22.70 -18.34
CA ASP A 7 -5.02 24.07 -18.29
C ASP A 7 -6.55 24.07 -18.36
N GLU A 8 -7.22 24.85 -17.50
CA GLU A 8 -8.66 25.09 -17.61
C GLU A 8 -9.02 25.79 -18.94
N PRO A 9 -10.16 25.45 -19.58
CA PRO A 9 -10.51 25.98 -20.89
C PRO A 9 -11.04 27.42 -20.78
N THR A 10 -10.38 28.35 -21.49
CA THR A 10 -10.90 29.70 -21.74
C THR A 10 -12.01 29.67 -22.79
N THR A 11 -13.13 30.32 -22.45
CA THR A 11 -14.35 30.48 -23.23
C THR A 11 -14.13 31.10 -24.63
N SER A 12 -14.41 30.35 -25.70
CA SER A 12 -15.03 30.85 -26.94
C SER A 12 -15.55 29.68 -27.81
N GLN A 13 -16.83 29.73 -28.19
CA GLN A 13 -17.56 28.75 -29.03
C GLN A 13 -17.42 29.06 -30.53
N PRO A 14 -17.92 28.20 -31.47
CA PRO A 14 -17.84 26.74 -31.52
C PRO A 14 -17.36 26.26 -32.91
N SER A 15 -16.55 25.21 -32.98
CA SER A 15 -16.37 24.44 -34.22
C SER A 15 -16.39 22.95 -33.89
N GLN A 16 -17.15 22.22 -34.71
CA GLN A 16 -17.59 20.86 -34.43
C GLN A 16 -16.43 19.88 -34.36
N LEU A 17 -16.36 19.11 -33.28
CA LEU A 17 -15.62 17.86 -33.21
C LEU A 17 -16.33 16.89 -32.25
N SER A 18 -16.28 15.63 -32.67
CA SER A 18 -17.02 14.46 -32.24
C SER A 18 -17.16 14.23 -30.73
N HIS A 19 -18.40 13.99 -30.30
CA HIS A 19 -18.77 13.36 -29.03
C HIS A 19 -17.96 12.08 -28.76
N PHE A 20 -17.24 12.05 -27.65
CA PHE A 20 -16.93 10.81 -26.92
C PHE A 20 -17.76 10.78 -25.64
N PRO A 21 -18.52 9.70 -25.36
CA PRO A 21 -19.47 9.69 -24.27
C PRO A 21 -18.80 9.49 -22.91
N MET A 22 -19.06 10.42 -21.99
CA MET A 22 -18.93 10.19 -20.54
C MET A 22 -19.87 9.05 -20.14
N LYS A 23 -19.32 7.96 -19.60
CA LYS A 23 -20.12 6.98 -18.87
C LYS A 23 -20.26 7.44 -17.42
N HIS A 24 -21.38 8.07 -17.12
CA HIS A 24 -21.92 8.11 -15.77
C HIS A 24 -22.03 6.67 -15.26
N LYS A 25 -21.25 6.29 -14.23
CA LYS A 25 -21.55 5.11 -13.43
C LYS A 25 -22.62 5.51 -12.42
N SER A 26 -23.83 5.02 -12.68
CA SER A 26 -24.96 5.00 -11.75
C SER A 26 -24.62 4.21 -10.49
N GLU A 27 -25.14 4.68 -9.35
CA GLU A 27 -25.13 4.02 -8.04
C GLU A 27 -25.68 2.58 -8.06
N PRO A 28 -25.34 1.75 -7.04
CA PRO A 28 -25.44 0.31 -7.11
C PRO A 28 -26.83 -0.16 -6.64
N ASN A 29 -27.51 -0.93 -7.48
CA ASN A 29 -28.53 -1.85 -7.01
C ASN A 29 -28.57 -3.12 -7.87
N SER A 30 -28.47 -4.24 -7.16
CA SER A 30 -28.75 -5.63 -7.55
C SER A 30 -27.57 -6.52 -8.00
N PRO A 31 -27.44 -7.72 -7.38
CA PRO A 31 -26.34 -8.65 -7.62
C PRO A 31 -26.65 -9.52 -8.83
N ASN A 32 -25.73 -9.56 -9.80
CA ASN A 32 -25.49 -10.64 -10.77
C ASN A 32 -24.77 -10.06 -11.99
N PHE A 33 -23.45 -9.94 -11.90
CA PHE A 33 -22.60 -9.84 -13.09
C PHE A 33 -21.43 -10.80 -12.94
N ILE A 34 -21.72 -12.10 -13.02
CA ILE A 34 -20.72 -13.08 -13.44
C ILE A 34 -20.52 -12.82 -14.93
N ARG A 35 -19.44 -12.14 -15.30
CA ARG A 35 -19.04 -11.96 -16.69
C ARG A 35 -18.68 -13.34 -17.23
N LYS A 36 -19.41 -13.83 -18.24
CA LYS A 36 -19.13 -15.12 -18.89
C LYS A 36 -17.74 -15.10 -19.52
N CYS A 37 -16.94 -16.11 -19.21
CA CYS A 37 -15.70 -16.45 -19.91
C CYS A 37 -15.93 -16.55 -21.43
N SER A 38 -14.91 -16.22 -22.22
CA SER A 38 -14.91 -16.47 -23.66
C SER A 38 -15.10 -17.96 -23.94
N SER A 39 -15.74 -18.32 -25.06
CA SER A 39 -16.00 -19.72 -25.44
C SER A 39 -14.73 -20.56 -25.59
N HIS A 40 -13.56 -19.92 -25.80
CA HIS A 40 -12.26 -20.57 -25.81
C HIS A 40 -11.73 -20.94 -24.40
N ASP A 41 -12.14 -20.21 -23.37
CA ASP A 41 -11.69 -20.41 -21.99
C ASP A 41 -12.52 -21.48 -21.27
N GLU A 42 -13.81 -21.62 -21.63
CA GLU A 42 -14.68 -22.69 -21.11
C GLU A 42 -14.22 -24.08 -21.55
N GLU A 43 -13.71 -24.23 -22.78
CA GLU A 43 -13.23 -25.52 -23.31
C GLU A 43 -11.94 -25.98 -22.62
N LYS A 44 -11.03 -25.04 -22.28
CA LYS A 44 -9.87 -25.31 -21.43
C LYS A 44 -10.27 -25.65 -19.98
N LEU A 45 -11.30 -24.99 -19.43
CA LEU A 45 -11.83 -25.30 -18.11
C LEU A 45 -12.50 -26.68 -18.04
N LEU A 46 -13.16 -27.11 -19.12
CA LEU A 46 -13.77 -28.44 -19.23
C LEU A 46 -12.70 -29.55 -19.27
N LEU A 47 -11.58 -29.31 -19.96
CA LEU A 47 -10.42 -30.21 -19.97
C LEU A 47 -9.73 -30.30 -18.59
N LEU A 48 -9.72 -29.22 -17.81
CA LEU A 48 -9.20 -29.18 -16.44
C LEU A 48 -10.11 -29.90 -15.41
N LYS A 49 -11.37 -30.19 -15.76
CA LYS A 49 -12.34 -30.88 -14.89
C LYS A 49 -12.36 -32.41 -15.07
N ASP A 50 -11.68 -32.96 -16.09
CA ASP A 50 -11.56 -34.42 -16.25
C ASP A 50 -10.56 -34.97 -15.21
N GLN A 51 -11.08 -35.75 -14.25
CA GLN A 51 -10.32 -36.36 -13.13
C GLN A 51 -9.22 -37.35 -13.57
N ARG A 52 -9.07 -37.61 -14.88
CA ARG A 52 -8.04 -38.51 -15.44
C ARG A 52 -6.77 -37.80 -15.91
N TYR A 53 -6.75 -36.47 -15.93
CA TYR A 53 -5.52 -35.72 -16.14
C TYR A 53 -4.87 -35.41 -14.79
N THR A 54 -3.70 -36.00 -14.54
CA THR A 54 -2.82 -35.57 -13.47
C THR A 54 -2.58 -34.07 -13.61
N TRP A 55 -3.02 -33.28 -12.62
CA TRP A 55 -2.80 -31.83 -12.58
C TRP A 55 -1.35 -31.51 -13.00
N PRO A 56 -1.13 -30.62 -13.98
CA PRO A 56 0.21 -30.14 -14.27
C PRO A 56 0.81 -29.57 -12.99
N LEU A 57 2.12 -29.76 -12.79
CA LEU A 57 2.85 -29.32 -11.59
C LEU A 57 2.59 -27.85 -11.19
N THR A 58 2.11 -27.02 -12.13
CA THR A 58 1.71 -25.61 -12.00
C THR A 58 0.59 -25.33 -11.00
N PHE A 59 -0.39 -26.24 -10.78
CA PHE A 59 -1.52 -25.96 -9.88
C PHE A 59 -1.15 -26.05 -8.39
N ARG A 60 -0.10 -26.82 -8.07
CA ARG A 60 0.48 -26.87 -6.72
C ARG A 60 1.27 -25.60 -6.40
N ASP A 61 1.71 -24.89 -7.44
CA ASP A 61 2.54 -23.70 -7.31
C ASP A 61 1.74 -22.44 -7.02
N LEU A 62 0.50 -22.29 -7.53
CA LEU A 62 -0.40 -21.17 -7.20
C LEU A 62 -0.88 -21.14 -5.74
N ARG A 63 -0.96 -22.31 -5.09
CA ARG A 63 -1.40 -22.40 -3.68
C ARG A 63 -0.40 -21.77 -2.73
N LYS A 64 0.90 -21.80 -3.06
CA LYS A 64 1.95 -21.24 -2.21
C LYS A 64 1.83 -19.71 -2.07
N PRO A 65 1.87 -18.91 -3.15
CA PRO A 65 1.72 -17.46 -3.04
C PRO A 65 0.35 -17.08 -2.49
N MET A 66 -0.72 -17.80 -2.81
CA MET A 66 -2.04 -17.55 -2.20
C MET A 66 -2.04 -17.76 -0.67
N ASN A 67 -1.48 -18.87 -0.20
CA ASN A 67 -1.37 -19.13 1.24
C ASN A 67 -0.44 -18.11 1.92
N LEU A 68 0.66 -17.71 1.29
CA LEU A 68 1.56 -16.68 1.81
C LEU A 68 0.88 -15.30 1.85
N LEU A 69 -0.01 -15.01 0.90
CA LEU A 69 -0.78 -13.79 0.87
C LEU A 69 -1.74 -13.73 2.07
N ILE A 70 -2.54 -14.77 2.29
CA ILE A 70 -3.44 -14.87 3.46
C ILE A 70 -2.64 -14.92 4.78
N GLN A 71 -1.59 -15.73 4.85
CA GLN A 71 -0.80 -15.87 6.08
C GLN A 71 -0.12 -14.55 6.43
N GLY A 72 0.45 -13.86 5.45
CA GLY A 72 1.05 -12.55 5.64
C GLY A 72 0.06 -11.49 6.12
N GLU A 73 -1.22 -11.58 5.76
CA GLU A 73 -2.26 -10.71 6.36
C GLU A 73 -2.49 -11.01 7.83
N LYS A 74 -2.60 -12.30 8.19
CA LYS A 74 -2.81 -12.71 9.59
C LYS A 74 -1.64 -12.28 10.46
N ASP A 75 -0.43 -12.53 9.99
CA ASP A 75 0.80 -12.09 10.66
C ASP A 75 0.86 -10.55 10.71
N GLY A 76 0.40 -9.86 9.67
CA GLY A 76 0.28 -8.41 9.64
C GLY A 76 -0.65 -7.82 10.69
N ILE A 77 -1.84 -8.38 10.81
CA ILE A 77 -2.81 -8.01 11.85
C ILE A 77 -2.19 -8.21 13.22
N ASP A 78 -1.42 -9.29 13.42
CA ASP A 78 -0.68 -9.53 14.65
C ASP A 78 0.41 -8.47 14.91
N TYR A 79 1.14 -8.00 13.88
CA TYR A 79 2.11 -6.89 13.99
C TYR A 79 1.42 -5.59 14.39
N LEU A 80 0.30 -5.29 13.73
CA LEU A 80 -0.48 -4.09 14.00
C LEU A 80 -1.09 -4.13 15.41
N ARG A 81 -1.52 -5.29 15.91
CA ARG A 81 -2.00 -5.44 17.30
C ARG A 81 -0.95 -5.09 18.33
N VAL A 82 0.32 -5.45 18.11
CA VAL A 82 1.40 -5.04 19.02
C VAL A 82 1.47 -3.50 19.12
N ILE A 83 1.21 -2.79 18.03
CA ILE A 83 1.16 -1.31 18.04
C ILE A 83 -0.11 -0.83 18.76
N ILE A 84 -1.28 -1.35 18.36
CA ILE A 84 -2.60 -0.90 18.81
C ILE A 84 -2.85 -1.21 20.29
N ASP A 85 -2.44 -2.39 20.76
CA ASP A 85 -2.76 -2.88 22.10
C ASP A 85 -1.64 -2.61 23.12
N MET A 86 -0.45 -2.19 22.69
CA MET A 86 0.70 -1.91 23.58
C MET A 86 1.35 -0.56 23.33
N TYR A 87 1.98 -0.33 22.16
CA TYR A 87 2.81 0.87 21.99
C TYR A 87 2.00 2.17 21.97
N LEU A 88 0.90 2.21 21.23
CA LEU A 88 0.06 3.39 21.08
C LEU A 88 -0.65 3.78 22.40
N PRO A 89 -1.29 2.86 23.15
CA PRO A 89 -1.89 3.19 24.44
C PRO A 89 -0.88 3.66 25.48
N GLU A 90 0.30 3.04 25.54
CA GLU A 90 1.35 3.45 26.48
C GLU A 90 1.94 4.82 26.14
N TYR A 91 2.10 5.14 24.84
CA TYR A 91 2.46 6.48 24.41
C TYR A 91 1.37 7.50 24.81
N ARG A 92 0.09 7.24 24.48
CA ARG A 92 -1.05 8.10 24.82
C ARG A 92 -1.14 8.34 26.34
N LYS A 93 -0.94 7.29 27.13
CA LYS A 93 -0.90 7.36 28.60
C LYS A 93 0.27 8.21 29.08
N ALA A 94 1.49 7.96 28.60
CA ALA A 94 2.67 8.74 28.97
C ALA A 94 2.53 10.23 28.59
N ASN A 95 1.90 10.53 27.46
CA ASN A 95 1.61 11.88 27.02
C ASN A 95 0.61 12.58 27.95
N LYS A 96 -0.46 11.88 28.36
CA LYS A 96 -1.44 12.37 29.34
C LYS A 96 -0.83 12.61 30.73
N ASP A 97 0.04 11.70 31.17
CA ASP A 97 0.68 11.74 32.50
C ASP A 97 1.89 12.70 32.54
N GLY A 98 2.26 13.31 31.40
CA GLY A 98 3.42 14.20 31.31
C GLY A 98 4.77 13.51 31.44
N THR A 99 4.82 12.19 31.23
CA THR A 99 6.04 11.37 31.34
C THR A 99 6.67 11.02 29.99
N VAL A 100 6.03 11.41 28.89
CA VAL A 100 6.62 11.27 27.55
C VAL A 100 7.84 12.20 27.41
N PRO A 101 8.93 11.78 26.75
CA PRO A 101 10.07 12.64 26.51
C PRO A 101 9.68 13.94 25.78
N PRO A 102 10.30 15.10 26.10
CA PRO A 102 9.90 16.39 25.55
C PRO A 102 9.85 16.47 24.01
N SER A 103 10.79 15.84 23.31
CA SER A 103 10.82 15.82 21.84
C SER A 103 9.70 15.00 21.21
N LEU A 104 9.03 14.14 21.99
CA LEU A 104 7.97 13.25 21.53
C LEU A 104 6.57 13.74 21.95
N ILE A 105 6.47 14.82 22.73
CA ILE A 105 5.17 15.39 23.14
C ILE A 105 4.38 15.80 21.89
N GLY A 106 3.14 15.31 21.78
CA GLY A 106 2.25 15.64 20.67
C GLY A 106 2.64 15.07 19.30
N LYS A 107 3.68 14.22 19.24
CA LYS A 107 4.20 13.60 18.02
C LYS A 107 3.50 12.29 17.62
N GLU A 108 2.27 12.06 18.07
CA GLU A 108 1.55 10.82 17.83
C GLU A 108 1.42 10.52 16.32
N LYS A 109 1.03 11.52 15.52
CA LYS A 109 0.81 11.36 14.09
C LYS A 109 2.13 11.10 13.36
N GLU A 110 3.21 11.80 13.71
CA GLU A 110 4.53 11.58 13.13
C GLU A 110 5.06 10.17 13.45
N ILE A 111 4.87 9.70 14.69
CA ILE A 111 5.34 8.39 15.14
C ILE A 111 4.52 7.26 14.49
N PHE A 112 3.19 7.30 14.63
CA PHE A 112 2.32 6.18 14.30
C PHE A 112 1.60 6.33 12.95
N GLY A 113 1.49 7.53 12.38
CA GLY A 113 0.71 7.75 11.17
C GLY A 113 -0.77 7.36 11.35
N ASN A 114 -1.38 6.82 10.30
CA ASN A 114 -2.74 6.29 10.27
C ASN A 114 -2.80 4.78 10.59
N ILE A 115 -1.99 4.28 11.53
CA ILE A 115 -1.87 2.83 11.82
C ILE A 115 -3.19 2.18 12.26
N GLU A 116 -4.06 2.93 12.94
CA GLU A 116 -5.39 2.46 13.34
C GLU A 116 -6.27 2.15 12.12
N GLU A 117 -6.18 2.96 11.05
CA GLU A 117 -6.90 2.73 9.79
C GLU A 117 -6.35 1.54 9.02
N LEU A 118 -5.03 1.38 8.98
CA LEU A 118 -4.36 0.20 8.41
C LEU A 118 -4.83 -1.07 9.12
N TYR A 119 -4.87 -1.06 10.46
CA TYR A 119 -5.34 -2.20 11.23
C TYR A 119 -6.77 -2.60 10.87
N GLN A 120 -7.69 -1.63 10.85
CA GLN A 120 -9.09 -1.88 10.47
C GLN A 120 -9.22 -2.42 9.05
N PHE A 121 -8.47 -1.85 8.10
CA PHE A 121 -8.44 -2.31 6.73
C PHE A 121 -8.01 -3.78 6.65
N HIS A 122 -6.87 -4.15 7.26
CA HIS A 122 -6.34 -5.51 7.19
C HIS A 122 -7.26 -6.53 7.86
N GLN A 123 -7.92 -6.17 8.97
CA GLN A 123 -8.93 -7.02 9.61
C GLN A 123 -10.11 -7.38 8.68
N HIS A 124 -10.48 -6.47 7.78
CA HIS A 124 -11.47 -6.74 6.75
C HIS A 124 -10.85 -7.50 5.57
N PHE A 125 -9.72 -7.03 5.06
CA PHE A 125 -9.10 -7.51 3.84
C PHE A 125 -8.69 -8.98 3.90
N VAL A 126 -8.22 -9.47 5.06
CA VAL A 126 -7.91 -10.90 5.24
C VAL A 126 -9.11 -11.80 4.95
N LYS A 127 -10.34 -11.36 5.29
CA LYS A 127 -11.56 -12.13 5.07
C LYS A 127 -11.92 -12.19 3.58
N GLU A 128 -11.74 -11.07 2.88
CA GLU A 128 -11.91 -11.00 1.41
C GLU A 128 -10.94 -11.95 0.70
N LEU A 129 -9.68 -11.99 1.13
CA LEU A 129 -8.67 -12.89 0.57
C LEU A 129 -8.97 -14.36 0.83
N GLU A 130 -9.51 -14.70 2.00
CA GLU A 130 -9.88 -16.07 2.35
C GLU A 130 -10.96 -16.66 1.43
N LEU A 131 -11.85 -15.83 0.84
CA LEU A 131 -12.85 -16.26 -0.15
C LEU A 131 -12.21 -16.91 -1.38
N TYR A 132 -10.99 -16.48 -1.74
CA TYR A 132 -10.26 -16.91 -2.93
C TYR A 132 -9.19 -17.96 -2.63
N LYS A 133 -9.09 -18.46 -1.39
CA LYS A 133 -8.07 -19.44 -0.98
C LYS A 133 -7.98 -20.66 -1.90
N ASN A 134 -9.13 -21.14 -2.38
CA ASN A 134 -9.22 -22.32 -3.25
C ASN A 134 -9.23 -21.98 -4.75
N ASN A 135 -9.37 -20.69 -5.11
CA ASN A 135 -9.37 -20.19 -6.48
C ASN A 135 -8.39 -19.00 -6.61
N PRO A 136 -7.06 -19.24 -6.53
CA PRO A 136 -6.06 -18.16 -6.49
C PRO A 136 -6.05 -17.26 -7.72
N THR A 137 -6.51 -17.76 -8.88
CA THR A 137 -6.57 -16.99 -10.13
C THR A 137 -7.55 -15.83 -10.06
N ASP A 138 -8.53 -15.90 -9.15
CA ASP A 138 -9.62 -14.93 -9.06
C ASP A 138 -9.41 -13.95 -7.89
N VAL A 139 -8.28 -14.06 -7.16
CA VAL A 139 -7.97 -13.20 -6.00
C VAL A 139 -7.85 -11.71 -6.37
N GLY A 140 -7.62 -11.40 -7.65
CA GLY A 140 -7.65 -10.03 -8.16
C GLY A 140 -8.94 -9.29 -7.78
N CYS A 141 -10.08 -9.98 -7.71
CA CYS A 141 -11.35 -9.39 -7.28
C CYS A 141 -11.32 -8.83 -5.85
N ALA A 142 -10.66 -9.50 -4.91
CA ALA A 142 -10.51 -9.02 -3.54
C ALA A 142 -9.75 -7.68 -3.52
N PHE A 143 -8.70 -7.56 -4.31
CA PHE A 143 -7.94 -6.33 -4.45
C PHE A 143 -8.74 -5.23 -5.15
N VAL A 144 -9.36 -5.51 -6.30
CA VAL A 144 -10.15 -4.51 -7.06
C VAL A 144 -11.23 -3.87 -6.19
N ASN A 145 -11.91 -4.65 -5.34
CA ASN A 145 -12.92 -4.12 -4.42
C ASN A 145 -12.35 -3.20 -3.34
N ASN A 146 -11.06 -3.33 -3.04
CA ASN A 146 -10.39 -2.67 -1.92
C ASN A 146 -9.27 -1.71 -2.36
N ILE A 147 -8.94 -1.62 -3.65
CA ILE A 147 -7.70 -1.01 -4.15
C ILE A 147 -7.67 0.50 -3.88
N GLN A 148 -8.81 1.18 -4.00
CA GLN A 148 -8.90 2.61 -3.71
C GLN A 148 -8.59 2.87 -2.23
N ARG A 149 -9.26 2.14 -1.32
CA ARG A 149 -9.02 2.29 0.12
C ARG A 149 -7.58 1.91 0.50
N LEU A 150 -7.04 0.85 -0.11
CA LEU A 150 -5.65 0.44 0.06
C LEU A 150 -4.71 1.57 -0.37
N ARG A 151 -4.91 2.15 -1.56
CA ARG A 151 -4.14 3.30 -2.05
C ARG A 151 -4.18 4.46 -1.06
N ASP A 152 -5.37 4.89 -0.64
CA ASP A 152 -5.52 6.07 0.22
C ASP A 152 -4.75 5.91 1.54
N ILE A 153 -4.97 4.80 2.26
CA ILE A 153 -4.35 4.60 3.57
C ILE A 153 -2.84 4.37 3.48
N TYR A 154 -2.37 3.66 2.45
CA TYR A 154 -0.95 3.36 2.30
C TYR A 154 -0.14 4.53 1.75
N CYS A 155 -0.72 5.36 0.87
CA CYS A 155 -0.09 6.60 0.44
C CYS A 155 0.14 7.52 1.64
N GLU A 156 -0.89 7.75 2.46
CA GLU A 156 -0.76 8.58 3.67
C GLU A 156 0.31 8.02 4.62
N TYR A 157 0.30 6.72 4.89
CA TYR A 157 1.28 6.10 5.79
C TYR A 157 2.71 6.25 5.25
N THR A 158 2.91 5.96 3.97
CA THR A 158 4.24 5.97 3.34
C THR A 158 4.79 7.38 3.27
N ILE A 159 3.98 8.37 2.88
CA ILE A 159 4.37 9.79 2.90
C ILE A 159 4.79 10.21 4.31
N ASN A 160 4.03 9.82 5.34
CA ASN A 160 4.41 10.11 6.72
C ASN A 160 5.74 9.45 7.11
N LYS A 161 6.02 8.21 6.68
CA LYS A 161 7.30 7.54 6.98
C LYS A 161 8.48 8.18 6.28
N GLU A 162 8.32 8.61 5.04
CA GLU A 162 9.37 9.32 4.33
C GLU A 162 9.66 10.70 4.96
N GLN A 163 8.62 11.46 5.34
CA GLN A 163 8.79 12.79 5.93
C GLN A 163 9.25 12.79 7.39
N ASN A 164 8.72 11.86 8.20
CA ASN A 164 8.88 11.88 9.66
C ASN A 164 9.63 10.67 10.21
N GLY A 165 10.04 9.70 9.37
CA GLY A 165 10.63 8.44 9.83
C GLY A 165 11.93 8.57 10.63
N ALA A 166 12.65 9.68 10.47
CA ALA A 166 13.84 9.98 11.27
C ALA A 166 13.58 9.91 12.78
N ILE A 167 12.37 10.24 13.23
CA ILE A 167 11.98 10.20 14.65
C ILE A 167 12.14 8.81 15.27
N HIS A 168 11.98 7.73 14.50
CA HIS A 168 12.08 6.35 15.00
C HIS A 168 13.52 5.94 15.31
N HIS A 169 14.50 6.65 14.76
CA HIS A 169 15.93 6.38 14.95
C HIS A 169 16.57 7.27 16.01
N GLU A 170 15.86 8.25 16.54
CA GLU A 170 16.37 9.07 17.64
C GLU A 170 16.56 8.22 18.90
N ASP A 171 17.72 8.39 19.55
CA ASP A 171 18.08 7.69 20.79
C ASP A 171 16.96 7.75 21.86
N VAL A 172 16.30 8.89 21.97
CA VAL A 172 15.22 9.11 22.92
C VAL A 172 13.99 8.26 22.60
N THR A 173 13.61 8.18 21.32
CA THR A 173 12.49 7.37 20.82
C THR A 173 12.77 5.89 21.01
N VAL A 174 13.97 5.45 20.60
CA VAL A 174 14.40 4.06 20.75
C VAL A 174 14.34 3.63 22.22
N LYS A 175 14.93 4.42 23.13
CA LYS A 175 14.92 4.12 24.56
C LYS A 175 13.50 4.10 25.15
N PHE A 176 12.66 5.05 24.75
CA PHE A 176 11.27 5.14 25.23
C PHE A 176 10.47 3.88 24.87
N PHE A 177 10.49 3.46 23.60
CA PHE A 177 9.75 2.27 23.17
C PHE A 177 10.37 0.95 23.65
N GLN A 178 11.69 0.89 23.83
CA GLN A 178 12.34 -0.26 24.49
C GLN A 178 11.86 -0.42 25.95
N GLN A 179 11.69 0.68 26.68
CA GLN A 179 11.15 0.61 28.05
C GLN A 179 9.70 0.11 28.07
N ILE A 180 8.87 0.50 27.10
CA ILE A 180 7.51 -0.04 26.96
C ILE A 180 7.56 -1.55 26.72
N LEU A 181 8.39 -2.00 25.77
CA LEU A 181 8.53 -3.43 25.48
C LEU A 181 9.02 -4.22 26.72
N TYR A 182 10.00 -3.69 27.45
CA TYR A 182 10.51 -4.33 28.67
C TYR A 182 9.42 -4.48 29.74
N LYS A 183 8.57 -3.45 29.93
CA LYS A 183 7.45 -3.50 30.88
C LYS A 183 6.45 -4.61 30.56
N PHE A 184 6.17 -4.85 29.28
CA PHE A 184 5.20 -5.85 28.82
C PHE A 184 5.78 -7.27 28.72
N SER A 185 7.08 -7.39 28.41
CA SER A 185 7.81 -8.67 28.36
C SER A 185 8.06 -9.25 29.76
N GLY A 186 8.20 -8.39 30.78
CA GLY A 186 8.28 -8.84 32.17
C GLY A 186 6.92 -9.32 32.71
N ASN A 187 6.83 -10.60 33.10
CA ASN A 187 5.61 -11.27 33.61
C ASN A 187 4.81 -10.54 34.71
N ASN A 188 5.35 -9.52 35.36
CA ASN A 188 4.76 -8.89 36.55
C ASN A 188 3.82 -7.72 36.26
N ASN A 189 3.78 -7.19 35.02
CA ASN A 189 3.05 -5.96 34.69
C ASN A 189 2.15 -6.06 33.44
N LYS A 190 1.85 -7.27 32.95
CA LYS A 190 0.88 -7.43 31.86
C LYS A 190 -0.46 -6.83 32.32
N PRO A 191 -1.04 -5.86 31.58
CA PRO A 191 -2.40 -5.39 31.88
C PRO A 191 -3.35 -6.59 31.88
N PHE A 192 -4.23 -6.68 32.88
CA PHE A 192 -5.20 -7.79 33.00
C PHE A 192 -6.06 -8.00 31.74
N ASN A 193 -6.14 -6.99 30.86
CA ASN A 193 -6.86 -6.99 29.58
C ASN A 193 -5.97 -6.98 28.32
N SER A 194 -4.64 -7.18 28.40
CA SER A 194 -3.85 -7.23 27.14
C SER A 194 -4.11 -8.56 26.43
N HIS A 195 -4.77 -8.52 25.28
CA HIS A 195 -4.93 -9.67 24.38
C HIS A 195 -3.61 -10.15 23.75
N LEU A 196 -2.48 -9.50 24.07
CA LEU A 196 -1.15 -9.84 23.59
C LEU A 196 -0.56 -11.02 24.36
N ASP A 197 -0.44 -12.14 23.67
CA ASP A 197 0.27 -13.32 24.15
C ASP A 197 1.72 -13.32 23.66
N PHE A 198 2.65 -12.87 24.51
CA PHE A 198 4.08 -12.85 24.19
C PHE A 198 4.68 -14.23 23.98
N ASP A 199 4.11 -15.28 24.58
CA ASP A 199 4.59 -16.65 24.35
C ASP A 199 4.21 -17.09 22.94
N TYR A 200 2.98 -16.78 22.49
CA TYR A 200 2.56 -16.96 21.09
C TYR A 200 3.49 -16.24 20.10
N TYR A 201 3.81 -14.96 20.35
CA TYR A 201 4.72 -14.21 19.46
C TYR A 201 6.13 -14.79 19.44
N LYS A 202 6.63 -15.26 20.58
CA LYS A 202 7.94 -15.90 20.68
C LYS A 202 7.99 -17.24 19.95
N GLU A 203 6.98 -18.09 20.10
CA GLU A 203 6.86 -19.37 19.40
C GLU A 203 6.83 -19.20 17.88
N LYS A 204 6.22 -18.12 17.39
CA LYS A 204 6.20 -17.75 15.97
C LYS A 204 7.45 -17.01 15.47
N ASN A 205 8.47 -16.81 16.31
CA ASN A 205 9.65 -15.99 16.00
C ASN A 205 9.30 -14.58 15.51
N PHE A 206 8.26 -14.00 16.11
CA PHE A 206 7.75 -12.70 15.74
C PHE A 206 8.57 -11.59 16.39
N ASN A 207 9.10 -10.67 15.58
CA ASN A 207 9.90 -9.57 16.11
C ASN A 207 8.99 -8.41 16.54
N VAL A 208 8.67 -8.39 17.83
CA VAL A 208 7.77 -7.40 18.45
C VAL A 208 8.45 -6.06 18.75
N ASN A 209 9.71 -5.85 18.37
CA ASN A 209 10.39 -4.57 18.55
C ASN A 209 9.67 -3.46 17.77
N PHE A 210 9.65 -2.26 18.33
CA PHE A 210 8.92 -1.12 17.77
C PHE A 210 9.32 -0.80 16.32
N ASP A 211 10.62 -0.74 16.05
CA ASP A 211 11.20 -0.51 14.72
C ASP A 211 10.75 -1.55 13.68
N SER A 212 10.58 -2.79 14.13
CA SER A 212 10.22 -3.92 13.27
C SER A 212 8.72 -3.91 12.96
N VAL A 213 7.88 -3.72 13.98
CA VAL A 213 6.43 -3.71 13.80
C VAL A 213 5.95 -2.48 13.02
N ILE A 214 6.58 -1.31 13.22
CA ILE A 214 6.17 -0.05 12.57
C ILE A 214 6.54 -0.01 11.08
N MET A 215 7.53 -0.81 10.66
CA MET A 215 7.95 -0.92 9.25
C MET A 215 7.11 -1.93 8.46
N TRP A 216 6.32 -2.77 9.13
CA TRP A 216 5.56 -3.82 8.47
C TRP A 216 4.64 -3.32 7.35
N PRO A 217 3.87 -2.21 7.48
CA PRO A 217 3.01 -1.75 6.39
C PRO A 217 3.80 -1.40 5.12
N VAL A 218 4.90 -0.66 5.26
CA VAL A 218 5.77 -0.32 4.11
C VAL A 218 6.28 -1.59 3.44
N GLN A 219 6.73 -2.57 4.22
CA GLN A 219 7.18 -3.87 3.71
C GLN A 219 6.05 -4.67 3.05
N ARG A 220 4.81 -4.53 3.53
CA ARG A 220 3.66 -5.30 3.04
C ARG A 220 3.30 -4.94 1.59
N LEU A 221 3.39 -3.67 1.20
CA LEU A 221 3.17 -3.24 -0.19
C LEU A 221 4.09 -4.00 -1.15
N PHE A 222 5.38 -4.06 -0.84
CA PHE A 222 6.35 -4.82 -1.65
C PHE A 222 6.00 -6.31 -1.69
N LYS A 223 5.54 -6.88 -0.58
CA LYS A 223 5.13 -8.29 -0.54
C LYS A 223 3.89 -8.57 -1.38
N TYR A 224 2.91 -7.66 -1.44
CA TYR A 224 1.80 -7.83 -2.38
C TYR A 224 2.28 -7.87 -3.82
N SER A 225 3.11 -6.91 -4.24
CA SER A 225 3.64 -6.88 -5.61
C SER A 225 4.39 -8.16 -5.98
N MET A 226 5.24 -8.67 -5.08
CA MET A 226 5.96 -9.93 -5.27
C MET A 226 5.02 -11.13 -5.38
N LEU A 227 4.04 -11.27 -4.48
CA LEU A 227 3.15 -12.43 -4.46
C LEU A 227 2.16 -12.42 -5.64
N LEU A 228 1.68 -11.24 -6.05
CA LEU A 228 0.86 -11.11 -7.25
C LEU A 228 1.65 -11.44 -8.51
N LYS A 229 2.93 -11.07 -8.57
CA LYS A 229 3.84 -11.49 -9.65
C LYS A 229 3.97 -13.01 -9.71
N GLU A 230 4.21 -13.68 -8.58
CA GLU A 230 4.27 -15.14 -8.52
C GLU A 230 2.94 -15.79 -8.97
N LEU A 231 1.79 -15.23 -8.59
CA LEU A 231 0.49 -15.71 -9.06
C LEU A 231 0.33 -15.58 -10.58
N ILE A 232 0.78 -14.46 -11.17
CA ILE A 232 0.77 -14.26 -12.63
C ILE A 232 1.71 -15.26 -13.32
N GLU A 233 2.90 -15.49 -12.79
CA GLU A 233 3.91 -16.38 -13.38
C GLU A 233 3.50 -17.86 -13.33
N PHE A 234 2.83 -18.29 -12.26
CA PHE A 234 2.36 -19.68 -12.12
C PHE A 234 0.99 -19.95 -12.74
N ALA A 235 0.31 -18.91 -13.23
CA ALA A 235 -0.99 -19.04 -13.86
C ALA A 235 -0.91 -19.85 -15.18
N PRO A 236 -1.84 -20.79 -15.43
CA PRO A 236 -1.86 -21.54 -16.69
C PRO A 236 -2.40 -20.73 -17.89
N TYR A 237 -2.91 -19.53 -17.63
CA TYR A 237 -3.45 -18.59 -18.61
C TYR A 237 -3.21 -17.16 -18.12
N GLU A 238 -3.42 -16.19 -19.00
CA GLU A 238 -3.28 -14.78 -18.68
C GLU A 238 -4.37 -14.30 -17.72
N ILE A 239 -3.96 -13.71 -16.59
CA ILE A 239 -4.86 -13.14 -15.58
C ILE A 239 -4.68 -11.62 -15.56
N THR A 240 -5.45 -10.90 -16.38
CA THR A 240 -5.31 -9.44 -16.55
C THR A 240 -5.63 -8.67 -15.27
N GLU A 241 -6.61 -9.11 -14.51
CA GLU A 241 -7.04 -8.43 -13.27
C GLU A 241 -5.92 -8.39 -12.22
N ILE A 242 -5.18 -9.49 -12.04
CA ILE A 242 -4.03 -9.53 -11.11
C ILE A 242 -2.89 -8.65 -11.64
N LYS A 243 -2.68 -8.57 -12.95
CA LYS A 243 -1.67 -7.69 -13.56
C LYS A 243 -1.98 -6.22 -13.28
N GLU A 244 -3.21 -5.78 -13.55
CA GLU A 244 -3.66 -4.40 -13.31
C GLU A 244 -3.55 -4.03 -11.82
N VAL A 245 -4.00 -4.91 -10.92
CA VAL A 245 -3.86 -4.71 -9.47
C VAL A 245 -2.39 -4.57 -9.06
N LYS A 246 -1.50 -5.38 -9.64
CA LYS A 246 -0.08 -5.30 -9.32
C LYS A 246 0.51 -3.95 -9.74
N GLU A 247 0.14 -3.46 -10.93
CA GLU A 247 0.55 -2.15 -11.42
C GLU A 247 0.03 -1.03 -10.49
N ASP A 248 -1.22 -1.12 -10.04
CA ASP A 248 -1.78 -0.18 -9.06
C ASP A 248 -1.00 -0.18 -7.74
N ILE A 249 -0.60 -1.36 -7.24
CA ILE A 249 0.18 -1.49 -5.99
C ILE A 249 1.59 -0.93 -6.16
N ASP A 250 2.27 -1.21 -7.27
CA ASP A 250 3.58 -0.64 -7.58
C ASP A 250 3.52 0.89 -7.71
N GLY A 251 2.39 1.40 -8.19
CA GLY A 251 2.10 2.83 -8.28
C GLY A 251 2.04 3.54 -6.91
N ILE A 252 1.57 2.89 -5.85
CA ILE A 252 1.41 3.49 -4.51
C ILE A 252 2.75 3.98 -3.96
N THR A 253 3.77 3.12 -3.95
CA THR A 253 5.09 3.47 -3.44
C THR A 253 5.74 4.55 -4.30
N SER A 254 5.59 4.43 -5.62
CA SER A 254 6.14 5.39 -6.59
C SER A 254 5.52 6.78 -6.41
N TYR A 255 4.21 6.82 -6.17
CA TYR A 255 3.46 8.03 -5.87
C TYR A 255 3.96 8.66 -4.56
N ALA A 256 4.00 7.90 -3.47
CA ALA A 256 4.44 8.41 -2.17
C ALA A 256 5.85 9.02 -2.22
N ASN A 257 6.79 8.34 -2.88
CA ASN A 257 8.16 8.84 -3.10
C ASN A 257 8.16 10.12 -3.94
N GLY A 258 7.29 10.21 -4.94
CA GLY A 258 7.10 11.40 -5.77
C GLY A 258 6.65 12.62 -4.97
N ILE A 259 5.61 12.44 -4.15
CA ILE A 259 5.07 13.50 -3.28
C ILE A 259 6.14 14.07 -2.35
N VAL A 260 6.94 13.21 -1.72
CA VAL A 260 7.98 13.65 -0.79
C VAL A 260 9.05 14.45 -1.51
N LYS A 261 9.54 13.96 -2.66
CA LYS A 261 10.53 14.69 -3.48
C LYS A 261 10.02 16.06 -3.94
N LEU A 262 8.72 16.17 -4.21
CA LEU A 262 8.10 17.43 -4.64
C LEU A 262 7.92 18.41 -3.48
N ALA A 263 7.70 17.92 -2.27
CA ALA A 263 7.59 18.77 -1.08
C ALA A 263 8.91 19.50 -0.73
N ASP A 264 10.05 18.96 -1.17
CA ASP A 264 11.37 19.59 -1.00
C ASP A 264 11.65 20.71 -2.02
N ILE A 265 10.77 20.93 -3.00
CA ILE A 265 10.92 21.99 -4.00
C ILE A 265 10.31 23.29 -3.45
N GLU A 266 11.16 24.30 -3.25
CA GLU A 266 10.70 25.66 -2.89
C GLU A 266 9.63 26.15 -3.89
N ASP A 267 8.56 26.75 -3.37
CA ASP A 267 7.39 27.25 -4.12
C ASP A 267 6.47 26.20 -4.78
N PHE A 268 6.65 24.90 -4.48
CA PHE A 268 5.73 23.85 -4.94
C PHE A 268 4.85 23.31 -3.81
N THR A 269 3.53 23.43 -3.94
CA THR A 269 2.57 22.81 -3.02
C THR A 269 1.85 21.70 -3.75
N VAL A 270 1.96 20.47 -3.22
CA VAL A 270 1.19 19.34 -3.72
C VAL A 270 -0.16 19.34 -3.02
N THR A 271 -1.25 19.36 -3.80
CA THR A 271 -2.60 19.17 -3.31
C THR A 271 -3.02 17.71 -3.46
N SER A 272 -4.06 17.27 -2.73
CA SER A 272 -4.60 15.89 -2.82
C SER A 272 -5.10 15.51 -4.21
N ASP A 273 -5.33 16.51 -5.07
CA ASP A 273 -5.97 16.36 -6.38
C ASP A 273 -4.94 16.29 -7.52
N ASP A 274 -3.66 16.54 -7.24
CA ASP A 274 -2.60 16.51 -8.25
C ASP A 274 -2.25 15.08 -8.66
N ILE A 275 -2.48 14.73 -9.92
CA ILE A 275 -2.11 13.42 -10.48
C ILE A 275 -0.60 13.43 -10.77
N PHE A 276 0.14 12.70 -9.94
CA PHE A 276 1.56 12.52 -10.13
C PHE A 276 1.86 11.28 -11.00
N CYS A 277 2.46 11.50 -12.17
CA CYS A 277 2.80 10.41 -13.09
C CYS A 277 4.22 9.85 -12.89
N MET A 278 5.23 10.70 -12.65
CA MET A 278 6.64 10.29 -12.54
C MET A 278 7.52 11.42 -11.97
N ALA A 279 8.51 11.06 -11.14
CA ALA A 279 9.67 11.90 -10.85
C ALA A 279 10.93 11.05 -10.88
N ASP A 280 11.88 11.49 -11.69
CA ASP A 280 13.17 10.84 -11.86
C ASP A 280 14.26 11.91 -12.09
N GLU A 281 15.50 11.55 -11.82
CA GLU A 281 16.67 12.42 -11.97
C GLU A 281 17.21 12.34 -13.41
N PHE A 282 17.34 13.49 -14.07
CA PHE A 282 17.84 13.55 -15.44
C PHE A 282 18.96 14.58 -15.58
N ILE A 283 19.97 14.23 -16.38
CA ILE A 283 20.96 15.19 -16.86
C ILE A 283 20.35 15.94 -18.06
N VAL A 284 20.06 17.23 -17.88
CA VAL A 284 19.50 18.09 -18.94
C VAL A 284 20.62 18.84 -19.64
N THR A 285 20.70 18.73 -20.97
CA THR A 285 21.60 19.57 -21.79
C THR A 285 20.78 20.59 -22.55
N GLU A 286 20.98 21.88 -22.28
CA GLU A 286 20.30 22.94 -23.02
C GLU A 286 20.98 23.19 -24.38
N PRO A 287 20.23 23.38 -25.47
CA PRO A 287 20.80 23.82 -26.73
C PRO A 287 21.35 25.26 -26.56
N LYS A 288 22.63 25.45 -26.89
CA LYS A 288 23.30 26.76 -26.80
C LYS A 288 22.44 27.84 -27.48
N ARG A 289 22.06 28.89 -26.73
CA ARG A 289 21.42 30.08 -27.29
C ARG A 289 22.36 30.68 -28.35
N VAL A 290 21.98 30.61 -29.62
CA VAL A 290 22.66 31.32 -30.70
C VAL A 290 22.29 32.79 -30.57
N PHE A 291 23.16 33.61 -29.98
CA PHE A 291 23.03 35.06 -30.06
C PHE A 291 23.25 35.47 -31.52
N LYS A 292 22.19 35.85 -32.22
CA LYS A 292 22.34 36.59 -33.49
C LYS A 292 22.90 37.96 -33.15
N SER A 293 24.17 38.19 -33.45
CA SER A 293 24.70 39.55 -33.50
C SER A 293 24.11 40.23 -34.74
N GLU A 294 23.23 41.20 -34.54
CA GLU A 294 22.83 42.11 -35.60
C GLU A 294 24.07 42.92 -36.01
N LYS A 295 24.59 42.64 -37.21
CA LYS A 295 25.54 43.55 -37.86
C LYS A 295 24.78 44.83 -38.20
N LYS A 296 25.05 45.91 -37.47
CA LYS A 296 24.70 47.26 -37.91
C LYS A 296 25.48 47.54 -39.20
N TYR A 297 24.78 47.64 -40.32
CA TYR A 297 25.34 48.23 -41.53
C TYR A 297 25.35 49.75 -41.34
N GLN A 298 26.54 50.34 -41.35
CA GLN A 298 26.77 51.78 -41.56
C GLN A 298 26.83 52.06 -43.05
#